data_AF-A0A9C9G090-F1
#
_entry.id   AF-A0A9C9G090-F1
#
_cell.length_a   1.000
_cell.length_b   1.000
_cell.length_c   1.000
_cell.angle_alpha   90.00
_cell.angle_beta   90.00
_cell.angle_gamma   90.00
#
_symmetry.space_group_name_H-M   'P 1'
#
loop_
_entity.id
_entity.type
_entity.pdbx_description
1 polymer ?
#
loop_
_entity_poly.entity_id
_entity_poly.type
_entity_poly.pdbx_seq_one_letter_code
_entity_poly.pdbx_strand_id
1 'polypeptide(L)'
;MSKNKRKLLVLARRDPLEAMRVAAGLTIFGHDIRLVFMGKSLAEETMESEHAELLELSDIVPETTVVDMAEFMDVLDENDLATALRTSDGVINI
;
A
#
# COMPACT_ATOMS: atom_id res chain seq x y z
N MET A 1 2.17 19.44 17.60
CA MET A 1 1.16 18.55 17.00
C MET A 1 0.95 19.00 15.57
N SER A 2 1.39 18.21 14.58
CA SER A 2 1.31 18.58 13.17
C SER A 2 -0.16 18.70 12.73
N LYS A 3 -0.54 19.80 12.10
CA LYS A 3 -1.89 20.02 11.57
C LYS A 3 -2.04 19.18 10.30
N ASN A 4 -3.00 18.26 10.30
CA ASN A 4 -3.45 17.35 9.23
C ASN A 4 -2.74 15.99 9.07
N LYS A 5 -2.94 15.09 10.05
CA LYS A 5 -2.97 13.65 9.75
C LYS A 5 -4.08 13.38 8.71
N ARG A 6 -3.74 12.63 7.66
CA ARG A 6 -4.64 12.26 6.55
C ARG A 6 -4.62 10.75 6.35
N LYS A 7 -5.72 10.20 5.84
CA LYS A 7 -5.81 8.84 5.32
C LYS A 7 -5.40 8.84 3.85
N LEU A 8 -4.24 8.28 3.54
CA LEU A 8 -3.72 8.23 2.17
C LEU A 8 -3.76 6.78 1.67
N LEU A 9 -4.17 6.62 0.43
CA LEU A 9 -4.12 5.36 -0.29
C LEU A 9 -3.02 5.41 -1.33
N VAL A 10 -2.06 4.51 -1.25
CA VAL A 10 -1.00 4.32 -2.24
C VAL A 10 -1.39 3.14 -3.13
N LEU A 11 -1.51 3.38 -4.42
CA LEU A 11 -1.78 2.35 -5.42
C LEU A 11 -0.48 1.99 -6.13
N ALA A 12 0.01 0.79 -5.89
CA ALA A 12 1.20 0.23 -6.53
C ALA A 12 0.79 -0.46 -7.84
N ARG A 13 0.66 0.33 -8.93
CA ARG A 13 0.20 -0.15 -10.24
C ARG A 13 1.32 -0.49 -11.20
N ARG A 14 2.44 0.24 -11.12
CA ARG A 14 3.55 0.10 -12.08
C ARG A 14 4.87 -0.22 -11.41
N ASP A 15 5.14 0.44 -10.29
CA ASP A 15 6.40 0.32 -9.58
C ASP A 15 6.14 -0.05 -8.10
N PRO A 16 6.11 -1.35 -7.78
CA PRO A 16 5.82 -1.80 -6.43
C PRO A 16 6.90 -1.38 -5.43
N LEU A 17 8.18 -1.38 -5.81
CA LEU A 17 9.27 -1.02 -4.91
C LEU A 17 9.22 0.47 -4.53
N GLU A 18 8.99 1.34 -5.51
CA GLU A 18 8.80 2.77 -5.24
C GLU A 18 7.55 3.01 -4.39
N ALA A 19 6.46 2.29 -4.66
CA ALA A 19 5.23 2.41 -3.88
C ALA A 19 5.43 2.00 -2.41
N MET A 20 6.16 0.91 -2.15
CA MET A 20 6.55 0.49 -0.79
C MET A 20 7.36 1.60 -0.09
N ARG A 21 8.39 2.13 -0.77
CA ARG A 21 9.24 3.21 -0.24
C ARG A 21 8.44 4.48 0.07
N VAL A 22 7.55 4.88 -0.82
CA VAL A 22 6.67 6.05 -0.63
C VAL A 22 5.72 5.83 0.53
N ALA A 23 5.07 4.66 0.60
CA ALA A 23 4.12 4.34 1.66
C ALA A 23 4.79 4.41 3.05
N ALA A 24 5.94 3.75 3.22
CA ALA A 24 6.74 3.84 4.43
C ALA A 24 7.17 5.27 4.75
N GLY A 25 7.67 6.03 3.77
CA GLY A 25 8.11 7.41 4.00
C GLY A 25 6.99 8.34 4.46
N LEU A 26 5.74 8.10 4.05
CA LEU A 26 4.60 8.92 4.45
C LEU A 26 4.20 8.73 5.91
N THR A 27 4.55 7.59 6.54
CA THR A 27 4.25 7.35 7.97
C THR A 27 5.04 8.29 8.88
N ILE A 28 6.22 8.76 8.45
CA ILE A 28 7.05 9.73 9.19
C ILE A 28 6.28 11.04 9.45
N PHE A 29 5.38 11.43 8.54
CA PHE A 29 4.54 12.62 8.70
C PHE A 29 3.29 12.37 9.55
N GLY A 30 3.14 11.16 10.10
CA GLY A 30 2.02 10.72 10.93
C GLY A 30 0.73 10.46 10.15
N HIS A 31 0.81 10.32 8.83
CA HIS A 31 -0.34 9.94 8.00
C HIS A 31 -0.73 8.48 8.23
N ASP A 32 -2.01 8.18 8.01
CA ASP A 32 -2.55 6.83 8.02
C ASP A 32 -2.51 6.29 6.58
N ILE A 33 -1.76 5.22 6.36
CA ILE A 33 -1.37 4.76 5.02
C ILE A 33 -1.94 3.38 4.76
N ARG A 34 -2.66 3.27 3.64
CA ARG A 34 -2.99 1.98 3.02
C ARG A 34 -2.20 1.84 1.74
N LEU A 35 -1.63 0.65 1.51
CA LEU A 35 -0.91 0.31 0.30
C LEU A 35 -1.62 -0.85 -0.38
N VAL A 36 -1.97 -0.67 -1.66
CA VAL A 36 -2.64 -1.69 -2.46
C VAL A 36 -1.80 -2.05 -3.69
N PHE A 37 -1.37 -3.29 -3.78
CA PHE A 37 -0.75 -3.85 -4.98
C PHE A 37 -1.82 -4.20 -6.02
N MET A 38 -1.53 -3.87 -7.28
CA MET A 38 -2.50 -4.02 -8.36
C MET A 38 -1.84 -4.42 -9.68
N GLY A 39 -2.64 -5.08 -10.52
CA GLY A 39 -2.31 -5.34 -11.93
C GLY A 39 -1.54 -6.62 -12.19
N LYS A 40 -0.51 -6.94 -11.38
CA LYS A 40 0.25 -8.19 -11.49
C LYS A 40 0.73 -8.65 -10.12
N SER A 41 0.97 -9.95 -9.98
CA SER A 41 1.61 -10.53 -8.81
C SER A 41 3.00 -9.95 -8.59
N LEU A 42 3.40 -9.87 -7.33
CA LEU A 42 4.78 -9.57 -6.97
C LEU A 42 5.61 -10.82 -7.17
N ALA A 43 6.84 -10.63 -7.60
CA ALA A 43 7.82 -11.69 -7.59
C ALA A 43 8.38 -11.86 -6.17
N GLU A 44 8.84 -13.05 -5.83
CA GLU A 44 9.32 -13.41 -4.49
C GLU A 44 10.44 -12.46 -4.02
N GLU A 45 11.35 -12.06 -4.92
CA GLU A 45 12.44 -11.13 -4.56
C GLU A 45 11.92 -9.75 -4.16
N THR A 46 10.79 -9.32 -4.74
CA THR A 46 10.15 -8.06 -4.38
C THR A 46 9.52 -8.15 -2.99
N MET A 47 8.91 -9.30 -2.67
CA MET A 47 8.27 -9.55 -1.36
C MET A 47 9.27 -9.73 -0.23
N GLU A 48 10.49 -10.17 -0.52
CA GLU A 48 11.58 -10.34 0.44
C GLU A 48 12.57 -9.16 0.42
N SER A 49 12.27 -8.08 -0.31
CA SER A 49 13.18 -6.94 -0.47
C SER A 49 13.31 -6.11 0.81
N GLU A 50 14.38 -5.29 0.88
CA GLU A 50 14.55 -4.28 1.95
C GLU A 50 13.35 -3.31 2.04
N HIS A 51 12.60 -3.12 0.95
CA HIS A 51 11.39 -2.32 0.93
C HIS A 51 10.21 -3.01 1.62
N ALA A 52 10.12 -4.34 1.56
CA ALA A 52 9.12 -5.10 2.30
C ALA A 52 9.42 -5.08 3.81
N GLU A 53 10.69 -5.26 4.20
CA GLU A 53 11.13 -5.08 5.59
C GLU A 53 10.80 -3.67 6.11
N LEU A 54 11.03 -2.64 5.28
CA LEU A 54 10.71 -1.27 5.64
C LEU A 54 9.21 -1.03 5.89
N LEU A 55 8.33 -1.73 5.17
CA LEU A 55 6.88 -1.65 5.40
C LEU A 55 6.50 -2.27 6.74
N GLU A 56 7.07 -3.42 7.09
CA GLU A 56 6.86 -4.06 8.39
C GLU A 56 7.31 -3.13 9.53
N LEU A 57 8.49 -2.52 9.42
CA LEU A 57 8.98 -1.51 10.37
C LEU A 57 8.09 -0.26 10.46
N SER A 58 7.27 -0.01 9.44
CA SER A 58 6.35 1.12 9.34
C SER A 58 4.93 0.78 9.76
N ASP A 59 4.68 -0.42 10.29
CA ASP A 59 3.37 -0.96 10.64
C ASP A 59 2.36 -0.94 9.46
N ILE A 60 2.86 -1.10 8.22
CA ILE A 60 2.01 -1.18 7.03
C ILE A 60 1.86 -2.64 6.63
N VAL A 61 0.62 -3.14 6.70
CA VAL A 61 0.21 -4.40 6.08
C VAL A 61 -0.36 -4.10 4.70
N PRO A 62 0.28 -4.55 3.60
CA PRO A 62 -0.25 -4.31 2.26
C PRO A 62 -1.50 -5.14 1.97
N GLU A 63 -2.28 -4.65 1.03
CA GLU A 63 -3.44 -5.32 0.46
C GLU A 63 -3.21 -5.49 -1.04
N THR A 64 -4.01 -6.32 -1.72
CA THR A 64 -3.87 -6.56 -3.16
C THR A 64 -5.21 -6.65 -3.87
N THR A 65 -5.23 -6.36 -5.16
CA THR A 65 -6.38 -6.71 -6.03
C THR A 65 -6.09 -7.92 -6.90
N VAL A 66 -4.92 -8.53 -6.74
CA VAL A 66 -4.46 -9.68 -7.52
C VAL A 66 -4.77 -10.95 -6.72
N VAL A 67 -5.75 -11.74 -7.21
CA VAL A 67 -6.23 -12.94 -6.51
C VAL A 67 -5.13 -13.97 -6.27
N ASP A 68 -4.16 -14.08 -7.19
CA ASP A 68 -3.02 -14.99 -7.05
C ASP A 68 -2.10 -14.64 -5.85
N MET A 69 -2.31 -13.47 -5.22
CA MET A 69 -1.57 -13.03 -4.04
C MET A 69 -2.34 -13.24 -2.72
N ALA A 70 -3.50 -13.89 -2.75
CA ALA A 70 -4.36 -14.11 -1.59
C ALA A 70 -3.72 -14.94 -0.46
N GLU A 71 -2.70 -15.75 -0.78
CA GLU A 71 -1.98 -16.54 0.22
C GLU A 71 -1.00 -15.69 1.04
N PHE A 72 -0.66 -14.48 0.57
CA PHE A 72 0.35 -13.63 1.19
C PHE A 72 -0.24 -12.36 1.82
N MET A 73 -1.37 -11.87 1.32
CA MET A 73 -2.00 -10.63 1.79
C MET A 73 -3.49 -10.58 1.47
N ASP A 74 -4.19 -9.66 2.12
CA ASP A 74 -5.63 -9.49 1.95
C ASP A 74 -5.99 -9.02 0.54
N VAL A 75 -6.92 -9.73 -0.09
CA VAL A 75 -7.45 -9.37 -1.41
C VAL A 75 -8.64 -8.43 -1.25
N LEU A 76 -8.55 -7.26 -1.85
CA LEU A 76 -9.65 -6.32 -2.02
C LEU A 76 -10.43 -6.66 -3.28
N ASP A 77 -11.73 -6.87 -3.10
CA ASP A 77 -12.67 -6.90 -4.19
C ASP A 77 -12.98 -5.48 -4.72
N GLU A 78 -13.82 -5.40 -5.74
CA GLU A 78 -14.20 -4.12 -6.34
C GLU A 78 -14.90 -3.17 -5.36
N ASN A 79 -15.71 -3.69 -4.44
CA ASN A 79 -16.44 -2.89 -3.45
C ASN A 79 -15.51 -2.34 -2.38
N ASP A 80 -14.58 -3.17 -1.92
CA ASP A 80 -13.60 -2.81 -0.89
C ASP A 80 -12.59 -1.80 -1.44
N LEU A 81 -12.11 -1.99 -2.67
CA LEU A 81 -11.27 -1.00 -3.36
C LEU A 81 -12.02 0.32 -3.57
N ALA A 82 -13.27 0.27 -4.02
CA ALA A 82 -14.07 1.48 -4.22
C ALA A 82 -14.31 2.21 -2.88
N THR A 83 -14.45 1.48 -1.78
CA THR A 83 -14.55 2.03 -0.43
C THR A 83 -13.24 2.65 0.03
N ALA A 84 -12.10 2.00 -0.21
CA ALA A 84 -10.78 2.55 0.06
C ALA A 84 -10.59 3.89 -0.65
N LEU A 85 -10.89 3.94 -1.96
CA LEU A 85 -10.80 5.15 -2.77
C LEU A 85 -11.66 6.30 -2.25
N ARG A 86 -12.90 6.03 -1.80
CA ARG A 86 -13.82 7.06 -1.31
C ARG A 86 -13.50 7.56 0.09
N THR A 87 -12.90 6.71 0.93
CA THR A 87 -12.68 7.01 2.36
C THR A 87 -11.29 7.61 2.63
N SER A 88 -10.40 7.60 1.64
CA SER A 88 -9.10 8.27 1.70
C SER A 88 -9.23 9.77 1.39
N ASP A 89 -8.45 10.57 2.12
CA ASP A 89 -8.31 12.01 1.89
C ASP A 89 -7.46 12.32 0.64
N GLY A 90 -6.71 11.33 0.15
CA GLY A 90 -5.88 11.44 -1.04
C GLY A 90 -5.44 10.08 -1.56
N VAL A 91 -5.25 10.01 -2.87
CA VAL A 91 -4.77 8.81 -3.58
C VAL A 91 -3.46 9.16 -4.27
N ILE A 92 -2.43 8.35 -4.04
CA ILE A 92 -1.14 8.44 -4.71
C ILE A 92 -1.05 7.22 -5.62
N ASN A 93 -0.75 7.48 -6.89
CA ASN A 93 -0.68 6.44 -7.90
C ASN A 93 0.75 6.30 -8.41
N ILE A 94 1.33 5.11 -8.24
CA ILE A 94 2.71 4.79 -8.58
C ILE A 94 2.74 3.73 -9.67
#